data_AF-A0A927CS97-F1
#
_entry.id   AF-A0A927CS97-F1
#
_cell.length_a   1.000
_cell.length_b   1.000
_cell.length_c   1.000
_cell.angle_alpha   90.00
_cell.angle_beta   90.00
_cell.angle_gamma   90.00
#
_symmetry.space_group_name_H-M   'P 1'
#
loop_
_entity.id
_entity.type
_entity.pdbx_description
1 polymer ?
#
loop_
_entity_poly.entity_id
_entity_poly.type
_entity_poly.pdbx_seq_one_letter_code
_entity_poly.pdbx_strand_id
1 'polypeptide(L)'
;MDIQTVLSSLAETRPIFHNEADFQHALAWELRELGRYDIRLERRIDLNNGQRTYLDILAEKEGRKIAIELKYKMRGFKCTVKDETFSLLNQGAHDIGRYDILKDLQRLEGIVGNGLADEGFLVFLTNDPSYYTVPHAARTTVDQAFRIHEGKLVHGLLSWGQTAGAGTTKGREAAIAIQGHYELSWLDYSRIDDSAHGRIRALIVRVHAEGLDVENIDAGSQGTEDDVVEVKDSMVQLVEYSGLPSDGIMNHIQMIKDIPLSQFDLQHKLSQVLSEQGYNVQTNRSLGSCKIDIWAEKGLEQLAVEVRYKTGLLQSLYNGKSVHLKNQAAQDISRYDYWKDVEKLENTLQSRHDVKGYALLITNDHSYWEKSARTGTVDEDFRIHNDREVHGRLAWKGASGGTTHSREGAIQIQGHYRLHWQPFLNLGSGKNQTFKVLAVEIKPG
;
A
#
# COMPACT_ATOMS: atom_id res chain seq x y z
N MET A 1 -4.30 -15.16 -21.85
CA MET A 1 -5.07 -13.90 -22.02
C MET A 1 -4.37 -13.02 -23.06
N ASP A 2 -5.08 -12.21 -23.84
CA ASP A 2 -4.44 -11.19 -24.68
C ASP A 2 -4.36 -9.86 -23.94
N ILE A 3 -3.29 -9.69 -23.15
CA ILE A 3 -3.08 -8.49 -22.33
C ILE A 3 -2.81 -7.25 -23.18
N GLN A 4 -2.25 -7.41 -24.39
CA GLN A 4 -1.91 -6.29 -25.26
C GLN A 4 -3.17 -5.63 -25.80
N THR A 5 -4.19 -6.42 -26.15
CA THR A 5 -5.51 -5.90 -26.54
C THR A 5 -6.16 -5.13 -25.37
N VAL A 6 -6.08 -5.65 -24.14
CA VAL A 6 -6.61 -4.97 -22.95
C VAL A 6 -5.89 -3.64 -22.70
N LEU A 7 -4.56 -3.62 -22.76
CA LEU A 7 -3.78 -2.40 -22.58
C LEU A 7 -4.02 -1.37 -23.69
N SER A 8 -4.24 -1.83 -24.93
CA SER A 8 -4.55 -0.94 -26.05
C SER A 8 -5.91 -0.26 -25.85
N SER A 9 -6.94 -1.03 -25.45
CA SER A 9 -8.26 -0.49 -25.09
C SER A 9 -8.16 0.49 -23.91
N LEU A 10 -7.40 0.13 -22.87
CA LEU A 10 -7.19 0.99 -21.71
C LEU A 10 -6.50 2.31 -22.11
N ALA A 11 -5.52 2.28 -23.02
CA ALA A 11 -4.80 3.47 -23.44
C ALA A 11 -5.68 4.51 -24.14
N GLU A 12 -6.74 4.08 -24.84
CA GLU A 12 -7.70 4.98 -25.49
C GLU A 12 -8.51 5.79 -24.48
N THR A 13 -8.87 5.17 -23.36
CA THR A 13 -9.72 5.79 -22.34
C THR A 13 -8.89 6.48 -21.25
N ARG A 14 -7.79 5.85 -20.81
CA ARG A 14 -6.87 6.29 -19.75
C ARG A 14 -5.40 6.24 -20.24
N PRO A 15 -4.93 7.24 -20.99
CA PRO A 15 -3.58 7.23 -21.55
C PRO A 15 -2.48 7.49 -20.50
N ILE A 16 -2.81 7.96 -19.29
CA ILE A 16 -1.88 8.28 -18.20
C ILE A 16 -2.56 8.06 -16.84
N PHE A 17 -1.76 7.83 -15.80
CA PHE A 17 -2.21 7.51 -14.43
C PHE A 17 -1.46 8.36 -13.42
N HIS A 18 -2.05 8.62 -12.25
CA HIS A 18 -1.38 9.38 -11.18
C HIS A 18 -0.27 8.58 -10.49
N ASN A 19 -0.42 7.27 -10.41
CA ASN A 19 0.53 6.35 -9.76
C ASN A 19 0.22 4.88 -10.12
N GLU A 20 1.02 3.95 -9.59
CA GLU A 20 0.86 2.50 -9.81
C GLU A 20 -0.49 1.95 -9.35
N ALA A 21 -1.07 2.48 -8.28
CA ALA A 21 -2.38 2.01 -7.79
C ALA A 21 -3.54 2.50 -8.68
N ASP A 22 -3.45 3.72 -9.23
CA ASP A 22 -4.39 4.20 -10.26
C ASP A 22 -4.31 3.32 -11.52
N PHE A 23 -3.09 3.00 -11.98
CA PHE A 23 -2.91 2.05 -13.08
C PHE A 23 -3.46 0.65 -12.76
N GLN A 24 -3.17 0.11 -11.57
CA GLN A 24 -3.67 -1.20 -11.13
C GLN A 24 -5.19 -1.25 -11.14
N HIS A 25 -5.84 -0.24 -10.56
CA HIS A 25 -7.30 -0.16 -10.51
C HIS A 25 -7.90 -0.05 -11.92
N ALA A 26 -7.34 0.81 -12.77
CA ALA A 26 -7.82 0.99 -14.13
C ALA A 26 -7.66 -0.27 -14.99
N LEU A 27 -6.52 -0.95 -14.91
CA LEU A 27 -6.30 -2.21 -15.62
C LEU A 27 -7.22 -3.32 -15.11
N ALA A 28 -7.40 -3.43 -13.79
CA ALA A 28 -8.34 -4.37 -13.20
C ALA A 28 -9.79 -4.14 -13.68
N TRP A 29 -10.20 -2.88 -13.78
CA TRP A 29 -11.50 -2.52 -14.33
C TRP A 29 -11.62 -2.93 -15.80
N GLU A 30 -10.64 -2.60 -16.63
CA GLU A 30 -10.63 -2.96 -18.06
C GLU A 30 -10.68 -4.48 -18.27
N LEU A 31 -9.93 -5.26 -17.47
CA LEU A 31 -9.97 -6.72 -17.49
C LEU A 31 -11.36 -7.28 -17.16
N ARG A 32 -12.12 -6.64 -16.27
CA ARG A 32 -13.50 -7.03 -15.97
C ARG A 32 -14.44 -6.71 -17.12
N GLU A 33 -14.39 -5.49 -17.63
CA GLU A 33 -15.34 -5.01 -18.64
C GLU A 33 -15.11 -5.69 -20.00
N LEU A 34 -13.87 -5.66 -20.50
CA LEU A 34 -13.52 -6.21 -21.81
C LEU A 34 -13.31 -7.72 -21.74
N GLY A 35 -12.58 -8.18 -20.74
CA GLY A 35 -12.15 -9.57 -20.63
C GLY A 35 -13.14 -10.49 -19.92
N ARG A 36 -14.08 -9.94 -19.14
CA ARG A 36 -14.99 -10.68 -18.25
C ARG A 36 -14.23 -11.61 -17.29
N TYR A 37 -13.10 -11.13 -16.77
CA TYR A 37 -12.34 -11.82 -15.74
C TYR A 37 -12.92 -11.51 -14.35
N ASP A 38 -12.91 -12.51 -13.47
CA ASP A 38 -13.04 -12.30 -12.03
C ASP A 38 -11.70 -11.80 -11.49
N ILE A 39 -11.71 -10.60 -10.91
CA ILE A 39 -10.48 -9.94 -10.48
C ILE A 39 -10.35 -9.92 -8.95
N ARG A 40 -9.14 -10.26 -8.48
CA ARG A 40 -8.68 -10.06 -7.10
C ARG A 40 -7.41 -9.23 -7.11
N LEU A 41 -7.46 -8.05 -6.49
CA LEU A 41 -6.29 -7.20 -6.28
C LEU A 41 -5.50 -7.63 -5.05
N GLU A 42 -4.19 -7.35 -5.06
CA GLU A 42 -3.29 -7.54 -3.90
C GLU A 42 -3.40 -8.94 -3.29
N ARG A 43 -3.50 -9.96 -4.17
CA ARG A 43 -3.78 -11.33 -3.76
C ARG A 43 -2.54 -11.92 -3.11
N ARG A 44 -2.65 -12.30 -1.85
CA ARG A 44 -1.62 -13.13 -1.22
C ARG A 44 -1.60 -14.52 -1.88
N ILE A 45 -0.40 -14.93 -2.26
CA ILE A 45 -0.08 -16.26 -2.76
C ILE A 45 0.91 -16.90 -1.78
N ASP A 46 0.56 -18.08 -1.30
CA ASP A 46 1.45 -18.93 -0.49
C ASP A 46 2.20 -19.85 -1.44
N LEU A 47 3.52 -19.69 -1.49
CA LEU A 47 4.39 -20.57 -2.27
C LEU A 47 4.58 -21.87 -1.49
N ASN A 48 4.80 -22.98 -2.20
CA ASN A 48 4.91 -24.32 -1.61
C ASN A 48 6.06 -24.45 -0.59
N ASN A 49 7.04 -23.55 -0.61
CA ASN A 49 8.14 -23.47 0.35
C ASN A 49 7.80 -22.67 1.62
N GLY A 50 6.53 -22.32 1.84
CA GLY A 50 6.07 -21.51 2.99
C GLY A 50 6.39 -20.02 2.87
N GLN A 51 7.07 -19.57 1.80
CA GLN A 51 7.26 -18.15 1.52
C GLN A 51 5.95 -17.53 1.01
N ARG A 52 5.78 -16.25 1.34
CA ARG A 52 4.53 -15.53 1.11
C ARG A 52 4.81 -14.37 0.19
N THR A 53 4.02 -14.26 -0.87
CA THR A 53 4.09 -13.14 -1.80
C THR A 53 2.73 -12.48 -1.98
N TYR A 54 2.74 -11.22 -2.42
CA TYR A 54 1.56 -10.50 -2.88
C TYR A 54 1.66 -10.32 -4.37
N LEU A 55 0.55 -10.56 -5.05
CA LEU A 55 0.38 -10.43 -6.47
C LEU A 55 -0.54 -9.24 -6.73
N ASP A 56 -0.14 -8.32 -7.58
CA ASP A 56 -0.90 -7.08 -7.83
C ASP A 56 -2.32 -7.38 -8.35
N ILE A 57 -2.45 -8.28 -9.33
CA ILE A 57 -3.75 -8.73 -9.85
C ILE A 57 -3.74 -10.24 -10.09
N LEU A 58 -4.69 -10.95 -9.50
CA LEU A 58 -5.10 -12.30 -9.92
C LEU A 58 -6.39 -12.18 -10.74
N ALA A 59 -6.32 -12.56 -12.00
CA ALA A 59 -7.46 -12.64 -12.90
C ALA A 59 -7.86 -14.10 -13.13
N GLU A 60 -9.15 -14.41 -12.99
CA GLU A 60 -9.68 -15.76 -13.18
C GLU A 60 -10.79 -15.74 -14.23
N LYS A 61 -10.77 -16.70 -15.15
CA LYS A 61 -11.84 -16.90 -16.12
C LYS A 61 -11.92 -18.37 -16.52
N GLU A 62 -13.11 -18.95 -16.42
CA GLU A 62 -13.35 -20.35 -16.80
C GLU A 62 -12.38 -21.33 -16.11
N GLY A 63 -12.08 -21.06 -14.82
CA GLY A 63 -11.16 -21.86 -14.01
C GLY A 63 -9.67 -21.61 -14.28
N ARG A 64 -9.33 -20.81 -15.29
CA ARG A 64 -7.95 -20.43 -15.61
C ARG A 64 -7.54 -19.19 -14.81
N LYS A 65 -6.44 -19.30 -14.07
CA LYS A 65 -5.86 -18.26 -13.22
C LYS A 65 -4.67 -17.61 -13.90
N ILE A 66 -4.66 -16.28 -13.89
CA ILE A 66 -3.61 -15.47 -14.48
C ILE A 66 -3.08 -14.51 -13.43
N ALA A 67 -1.79 -14.63 -13.15
CA ALA A 67 -1.08 -13.75 -12.25
C ALA A 67 -0.54 -12.54 -13.02
N ILE A 68 -0.74 -11.33 -12.50
CA ILE A 68 -0.23 -10.10 -13.11
C ILE A 68 0.50 -9.27 -12.04
N GLU A 69 1.74 -8.91 -12.33
CA GLU A 69 2.55 -7.97 -11.56
C GLU A 69 2.71 -6.68 -12.36
N LEU A 70 2.57 -5.54 -11.69
CA LEU A 70 2.55 -4.22 -12.29
C LEU A 70 3.70 -3.37 -11.79
N LYS A 71 4.24 -2.56 -12.69
CA LYS A 71 5.11 -1.45 -12.33
C LYS A 71 4.69 -0.18 -13.06
N TYR A 72 4.76 0.94 -12.38
CA TYR A 72 4.56 2.28 -12.94
C TYR A 72 5.63 3.24 -12.41
N LYS A 73 6.65 3.52 -13.23
CA LYS A 73 7.77 4.38 -12.85
C LYS A 73 7.97 5.48 -13.87
N MET A 74 7.90 6.73 -13.45
CA MET A 74 7.86 7.88 -14.36
C MET A 74 9.01 8.86 -14.11
N ARG A 75 9.37 9.59 -15.16
CA ARG A 75 9.99 10.91 -15.08
C ARG A 75 8.96 11.95 -14.71
N GLY A 76 9.43 13.02 -14.07
CA GLY A 76 8.61 14.16 -13.75
C GLY A 76 7.97 14.73 -15.01
N PHE A 77 6.65 14.75 -15.07
CA PHE A 77 5.89 15.18 -16.23
C PHE A 77 4.55 15.74 -15.77
N LYS A 78 4.18 16.91 -16.31
CA LYS A 78 2.93 17.58 -15.97
C LYS A 78 2.14 17.82 -17.24
N CYS A 79 0.90 17.36 -17.26
CA CYS A 79 0.01 17.49 -18.41
C CYS A 79 -1.45 17.58 -17.95
N THR A 80 -2.33 17.97 -18.87
CA THR A 80 -3.78 17.93 -18.68
C THR A 80 -4.39 17.05 -19.76
N VAL A 81 -5.20 16.08 -19.36
CA VAL A 81 -5.92 15.16 -20.26
C VAL A 81 -7.39 15.18 -19.85
N LYS A 82 -8.30 15.50 -20.78
CA LYS A 82 -9.77 15.56 -20.52
C LYS A 82 -10.11 16.35 -19.24
N ASP A 83 -9.52 17.54 -19.09
CA ASP A 83 -9.66 18.45 -17.94
C ASP A 83 -9.07 17.95 -16.59
N GLU A 84 -8.50 16.75 -16.55
CA GLU A 84 -7.77 16.23 -15.39
C GLU A 84 -6.28 16.59 -15.49
N THR A 85 -5.71 17.14 -14.41
CA THR A 85 -4.28 17.51 -14.36
C THR A 85 -3.47 16.42 -13.69
N PHE A 86 -2.45 15.93 -14.39
CA PHE A 86 -1.49 14.95 -13.91
C PHE A 86 -0.17 15.63 -13.59
N SER A 87 0.41 15.32 -12.43
CA SER A 87 1.70 15.84 -11.99
C SER A 87 2.57 14.71 -11.47
N LEU A 88 3.25 14.03 -12.38
CA LEU A 88 4.07 12.86 -12.09
C LEU A 88 5.36 13.25 -11.40
N LEU A 89 5.79 12.43 -10.43
CA LEU A 89 7.05 12.61 -9.73
C LEU A 89 8.19 11.93 -10.50
N ASN A 90 9.38 12.53 -10.44
CA ASN A 90 10.59 11.94 -11.02
C ASN A 90 11.14 10.80 -10.15
N GLN A 91 11.09 9.57 -10.66
CA GLN A 91 11.54 8.36 -9.96
C GLN A 91 12.90 7.86 -10.49
N GLY A 92 13.96 8.65 -10.27
CA GLY A 92 15.28 8.46 -10.89
C GLY A 92 16.20 7.36 -10.33
N ALA A 93 15.73 6.53 -9.40
CA ALA A 93 16.53 5.43 -8.82
C ALA A 93 16.48 4.19 -9.74
N HIS A 94 17.07 4.31 -10.93
CA HIS A 94 16.87 3.33 -12.01
C HIS A 94 17.48 1.96 -11.71
N ASP A 95 18.65 1.92 -11.07
CA ASP A 95 19.34 0.69 -10.66
C ASP A 95 18.47 -0.16 -9.73
N ILE A 96 17.94 0.46 -8.69
CA ILE A 96 16.98 -0.13 -7.74
C ILE A 96 15.69 -0.53 -8.47
N GLY A 97 15.16 0.34 -9.33
CA GLY A 97 13.92 0.06 -10.05
C GLY A 97 14.02 -1.14 -10.99
N ARG A 98 15.16 -1.31 -11.68
CA ARG A 98 15.45 -2.46 -12.55
C ARG A 98 15.52 -3.77 -11.76
N TYR A 99 16.20 -3.76 -10.62
CA TYR A 99 16.24 -4.90 -9.71
C TYR A 99 14.82 -5.31 -9.28
N ASP A 100 14.00 -4.35 -8.83
CA ASP A 100 12.66 -4.64 -8.33
C ASP A 100 11.76 -5.26 -9.43
N ILE A 101 11.83 -4.75 -10.67
CA ILE A 101 11.08 -5.28 -11.82
C ILE A 101 11.46 -6.74 -12.09
N LEU A 102 12.75 -7.06 -12.09
CA LEU A 102 13.21 -8.44 -12.34
C LEU A 102 12.95 -9.37 -11.17
N LYS A 103 12.89 -8.84 -9.94
CA LYS A 103 12.48 -9.61 -8.77
C LYS A 103 11.00 -9.96 -8.81
N ASP A 104 10.15 -9.05 -9.33
CA ASP A 104 8.74 -9.35 -9.60
C ASP A 104 8.60 -10.41 -10.71
N LEU A 105 9.47 -10.40 -11.74
CA LEU A 105 9.51 -11.47 -12.75
C LEU A 105 9.88 -12.84 -12.14
N GLN A 106 10.96 -12.93 -11.35
CA GLN A 106 11.33 -14.16 -10.64
C GLN A 106 10.18 -14.68 -9.77
N ARG A 107 9.50 -13.78 -9.08
CA ARG A 107 8.36 -14.11 -8.23
C ARG A 107 7.19 -14.67 -9.03
N LEU A 108 6.92 -14.10 -10.20
CA LEU A 108 5.90 -14.56 -11.11
C LEU A 108 6.23 -15.95 -11.71
N GLU A 109 7.50 -16.21 -12.03
CA GLU A 109 7.98 -17.57 -12.37
C GLU A 109 7.69 -18.55 -11.24
N GLY A 110 7.96 -18.17 -9.99
CA GLY A 110 7.64 -18.98 -8.82
C GLY A 110 6.14 -19.28 -8.73
N ILE A 111 5.25 -18.30 -8.94
CA ILE A 111 3.80 -18.51 -8.90
C ILE A 111 3.35 -19.50 -9.98
N VAL A 112 3.81 -19.31 -11.22
CA VAL A 112 3.41 -20.16 -12.36
C VAL A 112 4.02 -21.55 -12.26
N GLY A 113 5.31 -21.65 -11.97
CA GLY A 113 6.04 -22.93 -11.85
C GLY A 113 5.54 -23.81 -10.70
N ASN A 114 4.97 -23.21 -9.65
CA ASN A 114 4.31 -23.97 -8.57
C ASN A 114 2.83 -24.31 -8.86
N GLY A 115 2.32 -24.00 -10.06
CA GLY A 115 0.93 -24.27 -10.44
C GLY A 115 -0.11 -23.41 -9.73
N LEU A 116 0.30 -22.27 -9.15
CA LEU A 116 -0.60 -21.36 -8.42
C LEU A 116 -1.35 -20.41 -9.37
N ALA A 117 -0.82 -20.24 -10.59
CA ALA A 117 -1.48 -19.65 -11.74
C ALA A 117 -1.07 -20.41 -13.01
N ASP A 118 -1.94 -20.43 -14.02
CA ASP A 118 -1.67 -21.08 -15.31
C ASP A 118 -0.76 -20.22 -16.20
N GLU A 119 -0.70 -18.93 -15.94
CA GLU A 119 -0.03 -17.93 -16.76
C GLU A 119 0.32 -16.70 -15.90
N GLY A 120 1.43 -16.06 -16.23
CA GLY A 120 1.88 -14.83 -15.57
C GLY A 120 2.10 -13.68 -16.57
N PHE A 121 1.84 -12.45 -16.16
CA PHE A 121 2.24 -11.24 -16.86
C PHE A 121 2.95 -10.25 -15.93
N LEU A 122 4.15 -9.83 -16.29
CA LEU A 122 4.75 -8.60 -15.77
C LEU A 122 4.40 -7.47 -16.76
N VAL A 123 3.74 -6.42 -16.28
CA VAL A 123 3.39 -5.24 -17.08
C VAL A 123 4.03 -4.00 -16.45
N PHE A 124 4.94 -3.36 -17.19
CA PHE A 124 5.63 -2.16 -16.72
C PHE A 124 5.39 -0.99 -17.66
N LEU A 125 4.85 0.12 -17.13
CA LEU A 125 4.69 1.37 -17.87
C LEU A 125 5.70 2.44 -17.40
N THR A 126 6.31 3.14 -18.36
CA THR A 126 7.24 4.24 -18.08
C THR A 126 7.32 5.25 -19.23
N ASN A 127 7.56 6.52 -18.90
CA ASN A 127 8.03 7.55 -19.85
C ASN A 127 9.54 7.81 -19.73
N ASP A 128 10.28 6.98 -18.99
CA ASP A 128 11.70 7.16 -18.76
C ASP A 128 12.54 6.31 -19.73
N PRO A 129 13.24 6.93 -20.70
CA PRO A 129 14.05 6.21 -21.67
C PRO A 129 15.21 5.42 -21.06
N SER A 130 15.62 5.73 -19.82
CA SER A 130 16.69 4.98 -19.18
C SER A 130 16.34 3.50 -18.97
N TYR A 131 15.06 3.12 -18.97
CA TYR A 131 14.66 1.71 -18.86
C TYR A 131 14.73 0.97 -20.21
N TYR A 132 14.28 1.59 -21.30
CA TYR A 132 14.11 0.91 -22.59
C TYR A 132 15.21 1.22 -23.63
N THR A 133 16.02 2.26 -23.45
CA THR A 133 17.09 2.61 -24.39
C THR A 133 18.33 1.73 -24.18
N VAL A 134 18.85 1.18 -25.28
CA VAL A 134 20.12 0.44 -25.30
C VAL A 134 21.25 1.39 -24.90
N PRO A 135 22.07 1.07 -23.88
CA PRO A 135 23.19 1.91 -23.48
C PRO A 135 24.21 2.11 -24.61
N HIS A 136 24.61 3.36 -24.89
CA HIS A 136 25.55 3.69 -25.97
C HIS A 136 27.00 3.25 -25.73
N ALA A 137 27.37 2.84 -24.51
CA ALA A 137 28.73 2.42 -24.17
C ALA A 137 28.72 1.24 -23.20
N ALA A 138 29.73 0.37 -23.31
CA ALA A 138 30.03 -0.72 -22.39
C ALA A 138 30.55 -0.23 -21.02
N ARG A 139 29.95 0.85 -20.47
CA ARG A 139 30.23 1.28 -19.11
C ARG A 139 29.69 0.21 -18.16
N THR A 140 30.60 -0.47 -17.47
CA THR A 140 30.26 -1.39 -16.39
C THR A 140 29.59 -0.61 -15.27
N THR A 141 28.27 -0.72 -15.15
CA THR A 141 27.51 -0.19 -14.02
C THR A 141 27.20 -1.30 -13.03
N VAL A 142 27.01 -0.94 -11.76
CA VAL A 142 26.73 -1.91 -10.69
C VAL A 142 25.43 -2.69 -10.90
N ASP A 143 24.52 -2.20 -11.73
CA ASP A 143 23.24 -2.82 -12.07
C ASP A 143 23.20 -3.39 -13.50
N GLN A 144 24.35 -3.57 -14.16
CA GLN A 144 24.43 -4.00 -15.56
C GLN A 144 23.67 -5.33 -15.82
N ALA A 145 23.71 -6.26 -14.86
CA ALA A 145 22.97 -7.52 -14.97
C ALA A 145 21.45 -7.34 -14.94
N PHE A 146 20.95 -6.23 -14.36
CA PHE A 146 19.53 -5.94 -14.21
C PHE A 146 18.95 -5.09 -15.35
N ARG A 147 19.70 -4.85 -16.42
CA ARG A 147 19.23 -4.03 -17.54
C ARG A 147 17.99 -4.66 -18.19
N ILE A 148 17.04 -3.81 -18.57
CA ILE A 148 15.76 -4.20 -19.18
C ILE A 148 15.45 -3.43 -20.48
N HIS A 149 16.49 -3.03 -21.21
CA HIS A 149 16.33 -2.26 -22.45
C HIS A 149 15.75 -3.11 -23.59
N GLU A 150 15.35 -2.44 -24.67
CA GLU A 150 14.93 -3.08 -25.94
C GLU A 150 15.91 -4.18 -26.38
N GLY A 151 15.36 -5.35 -26.72
CA GLY A 151 16.11 -6.52 -27.22
C GLY A 151 17.01 -7.20 -26.17
N LYS A 152 16.92 -6.82 -24.89
CA LYS A 152 17.72 -7.46 -23.85
C LYS A 152 17.19 -8.87 -23.60
N LEU A 153 18.05 -9.87 -23.74
CA LEU A 153 17.80 -11.22 -23.24
C LEU A 153 18.07 -11.27 -21.73
N VAL A 154 17.04 -11.63 -20.96
CA VAL A 154 17.06 -11.82 -19.50
C VAL A 154 16.87 -13.30 -19.18
N HIS A 155 17.85 -13.88 -18.50
CA HIS A 155 17.87 -15.27 -18.05
C HIS A 155 19.00 -15.48 -17.02
N GLY A 156 18.94 -16.59 -16.27
CA GLY A 156 20.01 -17.03 -15.37
C GLY A 156 20.14 -16.21 -14.09
N LEU A 157 21.33 -16.26 -13.47
CA LEU A 157 21.61 -15.58 -12.20
C LEU A 157 22.09 -14.14 -12.44
N LEU A 158 21.31 -13.17 -11.96
CA LEU A 158 21.57 -11.74 -12.08
C LEU A 158 21.99 -11.18 -10.72
N SER A 159 23.16 -10.54 -10.66
CA SER A 159 23.76 -10.03 -9.43
C SER A 159 24.23 -8.59 -9.58
N TRP A 160 24.29 -7.87 -8.46
CA TRP A 160 24.96 -6.58 -8.41
C TRP A 160 26.44 -6.73 -8.78
N GLY A 161 26.99 -5.73 -9.48
CA GLY A 161 28.41 -5.62 -9.72
C GLY A 161 29.19 -5.45 -8.40
N GLN A 162 30.44 -5.92 -8.38
CA GLN A 162 31.27 -5.98 -7.17
C GLN A 162 31.49 -4.62 -6.47
N THR A 163 31.33 -3.52 -7.21
CA THR A 163 31.51 -2.15 -6.70
C THR A 163 30.21 -1.52 -6.18
N ALA A 164 29.11 -2.28 -6.07
CA ALA A 164 27.85 -1.79 -5.52
C ALA A 164 28.00 -1.43 -4.04
N GLY A 165 27.66 -0.18 -3.68
CA GLY A 165 27.70 0.27 -2.29
C GLY A 165 26.56 -0.31 -1.46
N ALA A 166 26.81 -0.52 -0.15
CA ALA A 166 25.80 -1.06 0.78
C ALA A 166 24.50 -0.23 0.85
N GLY A 167 24.56 1.07 0.55
CA GLY A 167 23.37 1.92 0.46
C GLY A 167 22.48 1.59 -0.74
N THR A 168 23.08 1.25 -1.88
CA THR A 168 22.38 0.88 -3.12
C THR A 168 21.72 -0.48 -3.01
N THR A 169 22.39 -1.44 -2.36
CA THR A 169 21.94 -2.83 -2.27
C THR A 169 21.09 -3.13 -1.03
N LYS A 170 20.90 -2.17 -0.12
CA LYS A 170 20.15 -2.37 1.13
C LYS A 170 18.74 -2.91 0.87
N GLY A 171 18.45 -4.12 1.39
CA GLY A 171 17.19 -4.84 1.18
C GLY A 171 17.04 -5.52 -0.19
N ARG A 172 18.10 -5.52 -1.00
CA ARG A 172 18.20 -6.02 -2.38
C ARG A 172 19.51 -6.78 -2.60
N GLU A 173 20.11 -7.29 -1.53
CA GLU A 173 21.43 -7.91 -1.56
C GLU A 173 21.44 -9.23 -2.33
N ALA A 174 20.30 -9.95 -2.29
CA ALA A 174 20.15 -11.25 -2.93
C ALA A 174 20.18 -11.13 -4.46
N ALA A 175 20.89 -12.06 -5.10
CA ALA A 175 20.82 -12.25 -6.54
C ALA A 175 19.41 -12.69 -6.99
N ILE A 176 19.08 -12.37 -8.24
CA ILE A 176 17.80 -12.76 -8.86
C ILE A 176 18.10 -13.92 -9.81
N ALA A 177 17.44 -15.06 -9.59
CA ALA A 177 17.50 -16.20 -10.49
C ALA A 177 16.27 -16.18 -11.39
N ILE A 178 16.49 -16.05 -12.69
CA ILE A 178 15.45 -16.11 -13.73
C ILE A 178 15.59 -17.47 -14.43
N GLN A 179 14.54 -18.28 -14.35
CA GLN A 179 14.53 -19.63 -14.93
C GLN A 179 14.23 -19.63 -16.42
N GLY A 180 13.31 -18.76 -16.85
CA GLY A 180 12.93 -18.57 -18.24
C GLY A 180 13.95 -17.76 -19.03
N HIS A 181 13.68 -17.67 -20.33
CA HIS A 181 14.46 -16.87 -21.27
C HIS A 181 13.54 -15.82 -21.90
N TYR A 182 13.76 -14.55 -21.56
CA TYR A 182 12.89 -13.45 -21.99
C TYR A 182 13.67 -12.45 -22.82
N GLU A 183 13.37 -12.39 -24.12
CA GLU A 183 13.78 -11.27 -24.95
C GLU A 183 12.80 -10.12 -24.74
N LEU A 184 13.28 -9.02 -24.17
CA LEU A 184 12.41 -7.89 -23.80
C LEU A 184 12.11 -7.01 -24.99
N SER A 185 10.83 -6.87 -25.31
CA SER A 185 10.32 -5.99 -26.35
C SER A 185 9.46 -4.90 -25.74
N TRP A 186 9.75 -3.65 -26.11
CA TRP A 186 8.98 -2.49 -25.65
C TRP A 186 8.05 -1.99 -26.74
N LEU A 187 6.82 -1.69 -26.35
CA LEU A 187 5.78 -1.14 -27.22
C LEU A 187 5.32 0.22 -26.72
N ASP A 188 4.69 0.99 -27.62
CA ASP A 188 4.05 2.24 -27.22
C ASP A 188 2.74 1.94 -26.52
N TYR A 189 2.57 2.54 -25.34
CA TYR A 189 1.31 2.50 -24.61
C TYR A 189 0.45 3.69 -25.00
N SER A 190 1.00 4.90 -24.87
CA SER A 190 0.29 6.13 -25.19
C SER A 190 1.26 7.26 -25.54
N ARG A 191 0.71 8.31 -26.18
CA ARG A 191 1.38 9.58 -26.43
C ARG A 191 0.46 10.72 -25.98
N ILE A 192 0.90 11.44 -24.95
CA ILE A 192 0.17 12.58 -24.37
C ILE A 192 0.45 13.87 -25.13
N ASP A 193 1.72 14.10 -25.47
CA ASP A 193 2.17 15.22 -26.30
C ASP A 193 3.45 14.84 -27.07
N ASP A 194 4.00 15.80 -27.82
CA ASP A 194 5.22 15.59 -28.63
C ASP A 194 6.53 15.72 -27.86
N SER A 195 6.49 15.99 -26.55
CA SER A 195 7.68 16.03 -25.72
C SER A 195 8.26 14.63 -25.51
N ALA A 196 9.55 14.57 -25.16
CA ALA A 196 10.21 13.30 -24.83
C ALA A 196 9.55 12.56 -23.65
N HIS A 197 8.90 13.29 -22.75
CA HIS A 197 8.24 12.74 -21.56
C HIS A 197 6.75 12.47 -21.74
N GLY A 198 6.16 12.93 -22.85
CA GLY A 198 4.78 12.66 -23.23
C GLY A 198 4.56 11.28 -23.83
N ARG A 199 5.62 10.54 -24.19
CA ARG A 199 5.54 9.16 -24.66
C ARG A 199 5.64 8.19 -23.49
N ILE A 200 4.64 7.33 -23.33
CA ILE A 200 4.65 6.23 -22.36
C ILE A 200 4.83 4.91 -23.12
N ARG A 201 5.82 4.12 -22.72
CA ARG A 201 6.08 2.78 -23.27
C ARG A 201 5.67 1.71 -22.26
N ALA A 202 5.28 0.56 -22.79
CA ALA A 202 4.98 -0.65 -22.03
C ALA A 202 6.04 -1.71 -22.30
N LEU A 203 6.44 -2.42 -21.24
CA LEU A 203 7.08 -3.72 -21.29
C LEU A 203 6.07 -4.75 -20.80
N ILE A 204 5.87 -5.80 -21.59
CA ILE A 204 4.99 -6.93 -21.24
C ILE A 204 5.83 -8.19 -21.31
N VAL A 205 5.98 -8.89 -20.19
CA VAL A 205 6.67 -10.19 -20.13
C VAL A 205 5.66 -11.25 -19.73
N ARG A 206 5.51 -12.26 -20.58
CA ARG A 206 4.58 -13.38 -20.39
C ARG A 206 5.33 -14.59 -19.83
N VAL A 207 4.79 -15.20 -18.79
CA VAL A 207 5.38 -16.36 -18.09
C VAL A 207 4.46 -17.56 -18.24
N HIS A 208 5.01 -18.71 -18.61
CA HIS A 208 4.32 -19.99 -18.75
C HIS A 208 5.14 -21.13 -18.14
N ALA A 209 4.45 -22.14 -17.61
CA ALA A 209 5.09 -23.29 -16.98
C ALA A 209 6.01 -24.08 -17.95
N GLU A 210 5.66 -24.17 -19.23
CA GLU A 210 6.43 -24.90 -20.25
C GLU A 210 7.82 -24.29 -20.55
N GLY A 211 8.07 -23.05 -20.11
CA GLY A 211 9.33 -22.34 -20.33
C GLY A 211 10.22 -22.22 -19.09
N LEU A 212 9.92 -22.92 -17.99
CA LEU A 212 10.68 -22.87 -16.74
C LEU A 212 11.50 -24.16 -16.55
N ASP A 213 12.81 -24.03 -16.38
CA ASP A 213 13.71 -25.16 -16.11
C ASP A 213 13.60 -25.59 -14.63
N VAL A 214 12.90 -26.69 -14.36
CA VAL A 214 12.49 -27.13 -13.00
C VAL A 214 13.59 -27.88 -12.21
N GLU A 215 14.80 -28.04 -12.74
CA GLU A 215 15.81 -28.95 -12.17
C GLU A 215 16.62 -28.47 -10.95
N ASN A 216 16.26 -27.38 -10.26
CA ASN A 216 16.98 -26.96 -9.04
C ASN A 216 16.06 -26.59 -7.88
N ILE A 217 15.49 -27.61 -7.23
CA ILE A 217 14.88 -27.50 -5.91
C ILE A 217 15.48 -28.59 -5.02
N ASP A 218 16.67 -28.37 -4.48
CA ASP A 218 17.11 -29.04 -3.25
C ASP A 218 18.33 -28.33 -2.64
N ALA A 219 18.07 -27.52 -1.61
CA ALA A 219 19.05 -27.22 -0.56
C ALA A 219 18.34 -26.53 0.63
N GLY A 220 17.97 -27.33 1.63
CA GLY A 220 18.01 -26.91 3.03
C GLY A 220 16.67 -26.52 3.67
N SER A 221 15.97 -27.49 4.24
CA SER A 221 15.74 -27.58 5.70
C SER A 221 14.79 -28.74 6.00
N GLN A 222 15.31 -29.76 6.69
CA GLN A 222 14.48 -30.74 7.38
C GLN A 222 13.81 -30.02 8.57
N GLY A 223 12.49 -29.94 8.52
CA GLY A 223 11.63 -29.53 9.63
C GLY A 223 10.55 -30.59 9.78
N THR A 224 10.55 -31.25 10.93
CA THR A 224 9.74 -32.42 11.29
C THR A 224 8.25 -32.16 11.22
N GLU A 225 7.52 -33.12 10.64
CA GLU A 225 6.08 -33.32 10.81
C GLU A 225 5.77 -33.43 12.30
N ASP A 226 4.90 -32.55 12.82
CA ASP A 226 3.87 -32.88 13.81
C ASP A 226 2.95 -31.67 14.05
N ASP A 227 1.70 -31.98 14.38
CA ASP A 227 0.58 -31.11 14.79
C ASP A 227 -0.25 -30.41 13.69
N VAL A 228 -1.08 -31.22 13.01
CA VAL A 228 -2.35 -30.76 12.41
C VAL A 228 -3.45 -30.83 13.48
N VAL A 229 -3.84 -29.69 14.05
CA VAL A 229 -5.03 -29.60 14.89
C VAL A 229 -6.22 -29.15 14.04
N GLU A 230 -7.18 -30.06 13.91
CA GLU A 230 -8.52 -29.81 13.36
C GLU A 230 -9.25 -28.76 14.23
N VAL A 231 -9.56 -27.59 13.66
CA VAL A 231 -10.43 -26.61 14.34
C VAL A 231 -11.81 -26.64 13.69
N LYS A 232 -12.76 -27.14 14.47
CA LYS A 232 -14.19 -27.19 14.17
C LYS A 232 -14.76 -25.80 13.92
N ASP A 233 -15.63 -25.77 12.92
CA ASP A 233 -16.58 -24.72 12.55
C ASP A 233 -17.16 -24.03 13.80
N SER A 234 -16.73 -22.79 14.05
CA SER A 234 -17.31 -21.95 15.11
C SER A 234 -17.84 -20.67 14.49
N MET A 235 -19.15 -20.50 14.64
CA MET A 235 -19.94 -19.37 14.18
C MET A 235 -19.28 -18.03 14.55
N VAL A 236 -18.97 -17.22 13.54
CA VAL A 236 -18.57 -15.82 13.72
C VAL A 236 -19.82 -15.02 14.07
N GLN A 237 -19.96 -14.64 15.35
CA GLN A 237 -20.98 -13.67 15.78
C GLN A 237 -20.54 -12.26 15.41
N LEU A 238 -21.28 -11.61 14.51
CA LEU A 238 -21.31 -10.16 14.43
C LEU A 238 -21.94 -9.66 15.74
N VAL A 239 -21.12 -9.03 16.58
CA VAL A 239 -21.65 -8.35 17.78
C VAL A 239 -22.29 -7.05 17.31
N GLU A 240 -23.62 -7.03 17.24
CA GLU A 240 -24.39 -5.78 17.17
C GLU A 240 -24.18 -5.02 18.49
N TYR A 241 -23.31 -4.01 18.47
CA TYR A 241 -23.10 -3.13 19.62
C TYR A 241 -24.21 -2.06 19.69
N SER A 242 -25.42 -2.49 20.04
CA SER A 242 -26.50 -1.60 20.45
C SER A 242 -26.30 -1.25 21.94
N GLY A 243 -25.69 -0.10 22.24
CA GLY A 243 -25.64 0.34 23.65
C GLY A 243 -24.73 1.48 24.06
N LEU A 244 -23.88 2.03 23.19
CA LEU A 244 -23.12 3.24 23.51
C LEU A 244 -23.68 4.42 22.70
N PRO A 245 -23.91 5.60 23.31
CA PRO A 245 -24.27 6.79 22.56
C PRO A 245 -23.08 7.16 21.66
N SER A 246 -23.18 6.84 20.37
CA SER A 246 -22.22 7.26 19.36
C SER A 246 -22.67 8.62 18.83
N ASP A 247 -21.96 9.67 19.21
CA ASP A 247 -22.09 11.01 18.62
C ASP A 247 -20.93 11.27 17.65
N GLY A 248 -21.15 12.11 16.64
CA GLY A 248 -20.10 12.55 15.70
C GLY A 248 -19.58 11.47 14.75
N ILE A 249 -18.27 11.50 14.45
CA ILE A 249 -17.62 10.64 13.43
C ILE A 249 -17.76 9.14 13.71
N MET A 250 -17.96 8.74 14.97
CA MET A 250 -18.10 7.35 15.38
C MET A 250 -19.31 6.65 14.73
N ASN A 251 -20.40 7.39 14.50
CA ASN A 251 -21.57 6.87 13.77
C ASN A 251 -21.20 6.38 12.37
N HIS A 252 -20.31 7.11 11.70
CA HIS A 252 -19.87 6.76 10.35
C HIS A 252 -18.81 5.65 10.37
N ILE A 253 -17.89 5.66 11.33
CA ILE A 253 -16.87 4.61 11.45
C ILE A 253 -17.51 3.23 11.68
N GLN A 254 -18.55 3.16 12.51
CA GLN A 254 -19.26 1.90 12.79
C GLN A 254 -20.02 1.33 11.58
N MET A 255 -20.31 2.15 10.57
CA MET A 255 -20.94 1.71 9.32
C MET A 255 -19.96 1.08 8.31
N ILE A 256 -18.65 1.09 8.59
CA ILE A 256 -17.66 0.44 7.73
C ILE A 256 -17.86 -1.08 7.79
N LYS A 257 -18.36 -1.66 6.70
CA LYS A 257 -18.81 -3.07 6.64
C LYS A 257 -17.69 -4.10 6.57
N ASP A 258 -16.52 -3.72 6.05
CA ASP A 258 -15.38 -4.61 5.85
C ASP A 258 -14.11 -4.02 6.47
N ILE A 259 -13.30 -4.87 7.12
CA ILE A 259 -12.00 -4.51 7.69
C ILE A 259 -11.13 -3.72 6.69
N PRO A 260 -10.58 -2.56 7.05
CA PRO A 260 -9.63 -1.86 6.20
C PRO A 260 -8.37 -2.70 5.96
N LEU A 261 -7.83 -2.68 4.74
CA LEU A 261 -6.59 -3.39 4.40
C LEU A 261 -5.36 -2.47 4.40
N SER A 262 -5.57 -1.16 4.31
CA SER A 262 -4.53 -0.13 4.35
C SER A 262 -5.12 1.19 4.86
N GLN A 263 -4.26 2.18 5.13
CA GLN A 263 -4.72 3.54 5.49
C GLN A 263 -5.51 4.19 4.33
N PHE A 264 -5.10 3.93 3.08
CA PHE A 264 -5.82 4.40 1.91
C PHE A 264 -7.20 3.73 1.81
N ASP A 265 -7.28 2.41 2.04
CA ASP A 265 -8.56 1.69 2.07
C ASP A 265 -9.48 2.20 3.20
N LEU A 266 -8.92 2.53 4.38
CA LEU A 266 -9.69 3.20 5.44
C LEU A 266 -10.22 4.57 4.99
N GLN A 267 -9.37 5.40 4.38
CA GLN A 267 -9.78 6.71 3.84
C GLN A 267 -10.92 6.56 2.84
N HIS A 268 -10.79 5.63 1.90
CA HIS A 268 -11.79 5.35 0.87
C HIS A 268 -13.11 4.86 1.48
N LYS A 269 -13.06 3.86 2.36
CA LYS A 269 -14.27 3.29 3.02
C LYS A 269 -15.01 4.33 3.84
N LEU A 270 -14.30 5.13 4.64
CA LEU A 270 -14.93 6.18 5.43
C LEU A 270 -15.54 7.27 4.53
N SER A 271 -14.86 7.64 3.44
CA SER A 271 -15.39 8.58 2.43
C SER A 271 -16.65 8.07 1.76
N GLN A 272 -16.70 6.78 1.42
CA GLN A 272 -17.89 6.14 0.86
C GLN A 272 -19.05 6.17 1.86
N VAL A 273 -18.83 5.79 3.12
CA VAL A 273 -19.87 5.85 4.17
C VAL A 273 -20.41 7.28 4.30
N LEU A 274 -19.54 8.28 4.39
CA LEU A 274 -19.97 9.68 4.49
C LEU A 274 -20.79 10.11 3.26
N SER A 275 -20.36 9.71 2.06
CA SER A 275 -21.10 10.00 0.82
C SER A 275 -22.48 9.34 0.79
N GLU A 276 -22.58 8.08 1.22
CA GLU A 276 -23.86 7.36 1.36
C GLU A 276 -24.79 8.02 2.39
N GLN A 277 -24.22 8.70 3.39
CA GLN A 277 -24.96 9.51 4.36
C GLN A 277 -25.29 10.93 3.86
N GLY A 278 -24.98 11.24 2.59
CA GLY A 278 -25.33 12.49 1.94
C GLY A 278 -24.33 13.64 2.15
N TYR A 279 -23.11 13.34 2.57
CA TYR A 279 -22.02 14.33 2.53
C TYR A 279 -21.43 14.45 1.13
N ASN A 280 -21.07 15.67 0.73
CA ASN A 280 -20.14 15.90 -0.37
C ASN A 280 -18.70 15.73 0.16
N VAL A 281 -17.96 14.74 -0.34
CA VAL A 281 -16.66 14.36 0.20
C VAL A 281 -15.54 14.72 -0.77
N GLN A 282 -14.52 15.41 -0.27
CA GLN A 282 -13.25 15.65 -0.94
C GLN A 282 -12.15 14.98 -0.13
N THR A 283 -11.48 14.00 -0.73
CA THR A 283 -10.27 13.46 -0.11
C THR A 283 -9.11 14.42 -0.37
N ASN A 284 -8.13 14.43 0.53
CA ASN A 284 -6.85 15.06 0.25
C ASN A 284 -6.95 16.58 -0.02
N ARG A 285 -7.94 17.26 0.58
CA ARG A 285 -8.25 18.68 0.35
C ARG A 285 -7.12 19.56 0.86
N SER A 286 -6.61 20.44 0.00
CA SER A 286 -5.58 21.42 0.37
C SER A 286 -6.21 22.65 1.04
N LEU A 287 -5.67 23.05 2.19
CA LEU A 287 -6.04 24.25 2.93
C LEU A 287 -4.77 25.03 3.26
N GLY A 288 -4.42 25.99 2.41
CA GLY A 288 -3.13 26.67 2.49
C GLY A 288 -1.98 25.68 2.26
N SER A 289 -1.06 25.58 3.22
CA SER A 289 0.09 24.66 3.17
C SER A 289 -0.21 23.27 3.74
N CYS A 290 -1.39 23.04 4.31
CA CYS A 290 -1.77 21.76 4.89
C CYS A 290 -2.76 21.01 4.01
N LYS A 291 -2.85 19.70 4.24
CA LYS A 291 -3.72 18.78 3.52
C LYS A 291 -4.52 17.99 4.53
N ILE A 292 -5.84 17.97 4.35
CA ILE A 292 -6.77 17.19 5.17
C ILE A 292 -7.15 15.92 4.40
N ASP A 293 -7.05 14.77 5.06
CA ASP A 293 -7.29 13.47 4.45
C ASP A 293 -8.72 13.33 3.91
N ILE A 294 -9.73 13.72 4.69
CA ILE A 294 -11.14 13.71 4.29
C ILE A 294 -11.78 15.03 4.72
N TRP A 295 -12.34 15.76 3.77
CA TRP A 295 -13.22 16.88 4.01
C TRP A 295 -14.64 16.53 3.57
N ALA A 296 -15.62 16.64 4.44
CA ALA A 296 -17.00 16.25 4.16
C ALA A 296 -17.98 17.36 4.52
N GLU A 297 -18.91 17.69 3.62
CA GLU A 297 -19.87 18.79 3.79
C GLU A 297 -21.31 18.29 3.60
N LYS A 298 -22.21 18.58 4.55
CA LYS A 298 -23.64 18.27 4.47
C LYS A 298 -24.47 19.39 5.08
N GLY A 299 -25.06 20.22 4.22
CA GLY A 299 -25.80 21.41 4.67
C GLY A 299 -24.87 22.38 5.40
N LEU A 300 -25.12 22.63 6.69
CA LEU A 300 -24.27 23.48 7.54
C LEU A 300 -23.20 22.68 8.29
N GLU A 301 -23.24 21.35 8.26
CA GLU A 301 -22.26 20.50 8.93
C GLU A 301 -21.04 20.27 8.04
N GLN A 302 -19.84 20.50 8.59
CA GLN A 302 -18.57 20.26 7.93
C GLN A 302 -17.66 19.42 8.83
N LEU A 303 -17.02 18.42 8.25
CA LEU A 303 -16.08 17.53 8.93
C LEU A 303 -14.70 17.62 8.26
N ALA A 304 -13.65 17.72 9.08
CA ALA A 304 -12.27 17.59 8.67
C ALA A 304 -11.65 16.41 9.41
N VAL A 305 -11.28 15.35 8.70
CA VAL A 305 -10.83 14.09 9.31
C VAL A 305 -9.43 13.74 8.83
N GLU A 306 -8.54 13.45 9.78
CA GLU A 306 -7.23 12.82 9.57
C GLU A 306 -7.33 11.34 9.90
N VAL A 307 -6.88 10.46 9.02
CA VAL A 307 -7.04 9.01 9.21
C VAL A 307 -5.70 8.29 9.28
N ARG A 308 -5.54 7.47 10.31
CA ARG A 308 -4.45 6.51 10.42
C ARG A 308 -4.97 5.09 10.57
N TYR A 309 -4.28 4.19 9.89
CA TYR A 309 -4.48 2.76 10.05
C TYR A 309 -3.13 2.11 10.35
N LYS A 310 -2.98 1.64 11.59
CA LYS A 310 -1.74 0.99 12.04
C LYS A 310 -2.00 -0.46 12.36
N THR A 311 -1.12 -1.35 11.91
CA THR A 311 -1.39 -2.78 12.00
C THR A 311 -0.29 -3.54 12.72
N GLY A 312 -0.69 -4.37 13.68
CA GLY A 312 0.05 -5.54 14.08
C GLY A 312 -0.18 -6.68 13.09
N LEU A 313 0.76 -7.63 13.04
CA LEU A 313 0.62 -8.80 12.18
C LEU A 313 -0.69 -9.53 12.48
N LEU A 314 -1.53 -9.69 11.48
CA LEU A 314 -2.77 -10.46 11.57
C LEU A 314 -2.93 -11.31 10.33
N GLN A 315 -3.30 -12.57 10.54
CA GLN A 315 -3.71 -13.50 9.50
C GLN A 315 -4.98 -14.19 9.99
N SER A 316 -6.12 -13.84 9.41
CA SER A 316 -7.40 -14.41 9.81
C SER A 316 -8.34 -14.55 8.62
N LEU A 317 -9.36 -15.38 8.73
CA LEU A 317 -10.50 -15.39 7.82
C LEU A 317 -11.56 -14.45 8.38
N TYR A 318 -12.10 -13.56 7.53
CA TYR A 318 -13.19 -12.64 7.89
C TYR A 318 -14.18 -12.57 6.72
N ASN A 319 -15.47 -12.84 6.98
CA ASN A 319 -16.52 -12.90 5.95
C ASN A 319 -16.14 -13.79 4.75
N GLY A 320 -15.51 -14.94 4.99
CA GLY A 320 -15.03 -15.86 3.95
C GLY A 320 -13.84 -15.34 3.12
N LYS A 321 -13.26 -14.18 3.49
CA LYS A 321 -12.08 -13.58 2.85
C LYS A 321 -10.86 -13.69 3.78
N SER A 322 -9.71 -14.07 3.24
CA SER A 322 -8.45 -14.03 3.99
C SER A 322 -8.00 -12.58 4.19
N VAL A 323 -7.80 -12.19 5.45
CA VAL A 323 -7.29 -10.88 5.87
C VAL A 323 -5.84 -11.04 6.31
N HIS A 324 -4.95 -10.28 5.67
CA HIS A 324 -3.53 -10.28 6.01
C HIS A 324 -3.04 -8.85 6.21
N LEU A 325 -2.73 -8.51 7.46
CA LEU A 325 -2.16 -7.21 7.81
C LEU A 325 -0.70 -7.37 8.20
N LYS A 326 0.16 -6.49 7.68
CA LYS A 326 1.59 -6.48 7.96
C LYS A 326 1.85 -5.91 9.35
N ASN A 327 2.96 -6.32 9.97
CA ASN A 327 3.40 -5.66 11.20
C ASN A 327 4.06 -4.31 10.88
N GLN A 328 3.55 -3.23 11.45
CA GLN A 328 4.10 -1.88 11.31
C GLN A 328 4.80 -1.46 12.62
N ALA A 329 5.97 -2.04 12.86
CA ALA A 329 6.68 -2.05 14.15
C ALA A 329 7.40 -0.74 14.55
N ALA A 330 6.83 0.43 14.23
CA ALA A 330 7.38 1.75 14.58
C ALA A 330 6.34 2.56 15.37
N GLN A 331 6.00 2.08 16.57
CA GLN A 331 4.93 2.66 17.39
C GLN A 331 5.28 4.05 17.93
N ASP A 332 6.55 4.27 18.26
CA ASP A 332 7.09 5.56 18.71
C ASP A 332 6.84 6.67 17.66
N ILE A 333 7.27 6.41 16.42
CA ILE A 333 7.07 7.29 15.27
C ILE A 333 5.58 7.48 14.98
N SER A 334 4.81 6.39 15.02
CA SER A 334 3.37 6.44 14.70
C SER A 334 2.56 7.23 15.73
N ARG A 335 2.95 7.18 17.02
CA ARG A 335 2.39 7.99 18.10
C ARG A 335 2.68 9.47 17.92
N TYR A 336 3.92 9.82 17.58
CA TYR A 336 4.29 11.20 17.24
C TYR A 336 3.42 11.73 16.09
N ASP A 337 3.32 10.96 15.01
CA ASP A 337 2.59 11.39 13.83
C ASP A 337 1.08 11.58 14.11
N TYR A 338 0.48 10.75 14.96
CA TYR A 338 -0.91 10.92 15.39
C TYR A 338 -1.12 12.28 16.10
N TRP A 339 -0.22 12.65 17.01
CA TRP A 339 -0.31 13.96 17.67
C TRP A 339 0.00 15.12 16.74
N LYS A 340 0.82 14.92 15.70
CA LYS A 340 0.99 15.93 14.65
C LYS A 340 -0.27 16.13 13.83
N ASP A 341 -1.09 15.11 13.63
CA ASP A 341 -2.40 15.28 13.00
C ASP A 341 -3.35 16.09 13.89
N VAL A 342 -3.32 15.86 15.21
CA VAL A 342 -4.09 16.67 16.18
C VAL A 342 -3.65 18.14 16.15
N GLU A 343 -2.36 18.43 16.29
CA GLU A 343 -1.82 19.80 16.23
C GLU A 343 -2.13 20.46 14.88
N LYS A 344 -2.00 19.71 13.78
CA LYS A 344 -2.36 20.19 12.44
C LYS A 344 -3.83 20.61 12.38
N LEU A 345 -4.74 19.79 12.90
CA LEU A 345 -6.17 20.10 12.91
C LEU A 345 -6.49 21.28 13.84
N GLU A 346 -5.91 21.35 15.05
CA GLU A 346 -6.09 22.50 15.96
C GLU A 346 -5.72 23.81 15.26
N ASN A 347 -4.54 23.85 14.61
CA ASN A 347 -4.07 25.04 13.90
C ASN A 347 -4.93 25.37 12.67
N THR A 348 -5.34 24.35 11.92
CA THR A 348 -6.10 24.54 10.66
C THR A 348 -7.54 25.00 10.93
N LEU A 349 -8.12 24.55 12.04
CA LEU A 349 -9.53 24.80 12.37
C LEU A 349 -9.73 25.94 13.38
N GLN A 350 -8.66 26.55 13.88
CA GLN A 350 -8.72 27.64 14.87
C GLN A 350 -9.68 28.78 14.48
N SER A 351 -9.79 29.08 13.17
CA SER A 351 -10.67 30.13 12.63
C SER A 351 -11.96 29.58 11.98
N ARG A 352 -12.22 28.28 12.11
CA ARG A 352 -13.32 27.55 11.43
C ARG A 352 -14.21 26.83 12.44
N HIS A 353 -14.90 27.62 13.27
CA HIS A 353 -15.75 27.11 14.34
C HIS A 353 -16.96 26.29 13.85
N ASP A 354 -17.28 26.37 12.56
CA ASP A 354 -18.31 25.60 11.86
C ASP A 354 -17.86 24.21 11.40
N VAL A 355 -16.56 23.89 11.54
CA VAL A 355 -15.97 22.62 11.10
C VAL A 355 -15.59 21.77 12.31
N LYS A 356 -16.11 20.54 12.37
CA LYS A 356 -15.70 19.54 13.37
C LYS A 356 -14.46 18.80 12.88
N GLY A 357 -13.36 18.93 13.62
CA GLY A 357 -12.12 18.21 13.32
C GLY A 357 -12.06 16.86 14.02
N TYR A 358 -11.51 15.84 13.35
CA TYR A 358 -11.30 14.51 13.95
C TYR A 358 -9.95 13.92 13.59
N ALA A 359 -9.15 13.55 14.60
CA ALA A 359 -7.97 12.72 14.42
C ALA A 359 -8.31 11.25 14.73
N LEU A 360 -8.30 10.41 13.70
CA LEU A 360 -8.72 9.02 13.75
C LEU A 360 -7.52 8.07 13.67
N LEU A 361 -7.49 7.07 14.55
CA LEU A 361 -6.60 5.92 14.45
C LEU A 361 -7.38 4.63 14.67
N ILE A 362 -7.34 3.72 13.69
CA ILE A 362 -7.78 2.33 13.84
C ILE A 362 -6.55 1.43 13.88
N THR A 363 -6.50 0.51 14.84
CA THR A 363 -5.40 -0.45 14.95
C THR A 363 -5.82 -1.75 15.63
N ASN A 364 -5.10 -2.83 15.32
CA ASN A 364 -5.12 -4.09 16.06
C ASN A 364 -3.87 -4.33 16.94
N ASP A 365 -2.96 -3.36 17.01
CA ASP A 365 -1.80 -3.42 17.88
C ASP A 365 -2.15 -2.86 19.26
N HIS A 366 -2.29 -3.75 20.23
CA HIS A 366 -2.68 -3.42 21.60
C HIS A 366 -1.74 -2.45 22.31
N SER A 367 -0.48 -2.36 21.87
CA SER A 367 0.47 -1.44 22.47
C SER A 367 0.10 0.04 22.28
N TYR A 368 -0.84 0.37 21.39
CA TYR A 368 -1.35 1.74 21.27
C TYR A 368 -2.37 2.09 22.36
N TRP A 369 -3.26 1.18 22.74
CA TRP A 369 -4.34 1.46 23.70
C TRP A 369 -4.08 0.95 25.12
N GLU A 370 -3.13 0.02 25.30
CA GLU A 370 -2.71 -0.44 26.62
C GLU A 370 -1.63 0.45 27.23
N LYS A 371 -1.77 0.70 28.54
CA LYS A 371 -0.78 1.48 29.27
C LYS A 371 0.49 0.66 29.45
N SER A 372 1.59 1.11 28.84
CA SER A 372 2.89 0.46 29.03
C SER A 372 3.39 0.60 30.47
N ALA A 373 3.89 -0.50 31.04
CA ALA A 373 4.59 -0.50 32.33
C ALA A 373 6.01 0.12 32.24
N ARG A 374 6.59 0.22 31.04
CA ARG A 374 7.91 0.83 30.84
C ARG A 374 7.78 2.34 30.98
N THR A 375 8.68 2.99 31.70
CA THR A 375 8.74 4.45 31.85
C THR A 375 10.02 5.00 31.23
N GLY A 376 10.05 6.31 30.96
CA GLY A 376 11.23 6.98 30.41
C GLY A 376 11.59 6.53 28.98
N THR A 377 10.63 5.97 28.23
CA THR A 377 10.85 5.68 26.81
C THR A 377 10.92 6.97 26.01
N VAL A 378 11.61 6.91 24.88
CA VAL A 378 11.86 8.09 24.03
C VAL A 378 10.57 8.78 23.57
N ASP A 379 9.47 8.03 23.47
CA ASP A 379 8.16 8.46 22.99
C ASP A 379 7.12 8.62 24.10
N GLU A 380 7.54 8.65 25.37
CA GLU A 380 6.62 8.64 26.53
C GLU A 380 5.56 9.74 26.47
N ASP A 381 5.94 10.93 26.01
CA ASP A 381 5.03 12.07 25.85
C ASP A 381 4.03 11.88 24.71
N PHE A 382 4.28 10.98 23.76
CA PHE A 382 3.41 10.72 22.60
C PHE A 382 2.46 9.54 22.81
N ARG A 383 2.52 8.81 23.93
CA ARG A 383 1.69 7.63 24.18
C ARG A 383 0.20 7.91 24.01
N ILE A 384 -0.54 6.97 23.43
CA ILE A 384 -1.97 7.16 23.19
C ILE A 384 -2.83 6.13 23.90
N HIS A 385 -2.39 5.59 25.04
CA HIS A 385 -3.14 4.56 25.75
C HIS A 385 -4.49 5.06 26.27
N ASN A 386 -5.41 4.13 26.56
CA ASN A 386 -6.72 4.44 27.10
C ASN A 386 -6.62 5.26 28.40
N ASP A 387 -7.57 6.17 28.58
CA ASP A 387 -7.69 7.09 29.73
C ASP A 387 -6.52 8.06 29.92
N ARG A 388 -5.58 8.16 28.97
CA ARG A 388 -4.53 9.18 29.04
C ARG A 388 -5.15 10.57 28.87
N GLU A 389 -4.82 11.49 29.76
CA GLU A 389 -5.07 12.92 29.57
C GLU A 389 -3.84 13.58 28.96
N VAL A 390 -4.05 14.41 27.94
CA VAL A 390 -2.99 15.03 27.14
C VAL A 390 -3.32 16.49 26.85
N HIS A 391 -2.36 17.36 27.14
CA HIS A 391 -2.39 18.79 26.84
C HIS A 391 -0.96 19.34 26.84
N GLY A 392 -0.76 20.53 26.28
CA GLY A 392 0.51 21.25 26.34
C GLY A 392 1.60 20.67 25.42
N ARG A 393 2.86 20.78 25.84
CA ARG A 393 4.02 20.44 25.02
C ARG A 393 4.38 18.96 25.13
N LEU A 394 4.46 18.25 24.00
CA LEU A 394 4.94 16.87 23.89
C LEU A 394 6.30 16.83 23.18
N ALA A 395 7.29 16.13 23.73
CA ALA A 395 8.63 16.06 23.16
C ALA A 395 9.27 14.67 23.28
N TRP A 396 10.21 14.40 22.37
CA TRP A 396 11.07 13.22 22.45
C TRP A 396 11.97 13.27 23.69
N LYS A 397 12.17 12.12 24.35
CA LYS A 397 13.07 11.97 25.51
C LYS A 397 14.33 11.22 25.13
N GLY A 398 15.36 11.94 24.67
CA GLY A 398 16.66 11.33 24.35
C GLY A 398 16.63 10.36 23.15
N ALA A 399 15.73 10.59 22.19
CA ALA A 399 15.60 9.78 20.99
C ALA A 399 16.82 9.92 20.05
N SER A 400 17.13 8.87 19.30
CA SER A 400 18.19 8.91 18.29
C SER A 400 17.81 9.80 17.09
N GLY A 401 18.81 10.30 16.35
CA GLY A 401 18.57 11.05 15.11
C GLY A 401 17.81 10.25 14.06
N GLY A 402 17.99 8.91 14.02
CA GLY A 402 17.23 8.04 13.12
C GLY A 402 15.74 7.96 13.46
N THR A 403 15.42 7.89 14.76
CA THR A 403 14.03 7.89 15.26
C THR A 403 13.34 9.23 15.00
N THR A 404 14.06 10.34 15.16
CA THR A 404 13.53 11.71 15.10
C THR A 404 13.61 12.35 13.72
N HIS A 405 14.17 11.66 12.73
CA HIS A 405 14.35 12.21 11.39
C HIS A 405 13.01 12.72 10.82
N SER A 406 12.98 14.00 10.44
CA SER A 406 11.78 14.73 9.99
C SER A 406 10.68 14.90 11.05
N ARG A 407 11.00 14.70 12.32
CA ARG A 407 10.11 14.70 13.50
C ARG A 407 10.79 15.33 14.72
N GLU A 408 11.77 16.19 14.49
CA GLU A 408 12.64 16.76 15.53
C GLU A 408 11.89 17.75 16.43
N GLY A 409 10.86 18.41 15.88
CA GLY A 409 10.09 19.43 16.57
C GLY A 409 9.18 18.85 17.65
N ALA A 410 9.06 19.57 18.77
CA ALA A 410 8.02 19.31 19.76
C ALA A 410 6.61 19.53 19.15
N ILE A 411 5.62 18.91 19.77
CA ILE A 411 4.21 19.07 19.43
C ILE A 411 3.54 19.92 20.50
N GLN A 412 2.79 20.93 20.09
CA GLN A 412 2.03 21.78 20.97
C GLN A 412 0.54 21.43 20.85
N ILE A 413 -0.03 20.88 21.91
CA ILE A 413 -1.46 20.55 22.00
C ILE A 413 -2.14 21.68 22.76
N GLN A 414 -3.04 22.40 22.08
CA GLN A 414 -3.77 23.54 22.64
C GLN A 414 -4.95 23.08 23.50
N GLY A 415 -5.64 22.03 23.06
CA GLY A 415 -6.77 21.42 23.73
C GLY A 415 -6.37 20.55 24.93
N HIS A 416 -7.40 20.14 25.67
CA HIS A 416 -7.28 19.14 26.73
C HIS A 416 -8.08 17.91 26.35
N TYR A 417 -7.38 16.81 26.05
CA TYR A 417 -7.99 15.60 25.54
C TYR A 417 -7.83 14.45 26.53
N ARG A 418 -8.94 13.75 26.80
CA ARG A 418 -8.92 12.45 27.46
C ARG A 418 -9.15 11.38 26.41
N LEU A 419 -8.18 10.48 26.24
CA LEU A 419 -8.22 9.45 25.20
C LEU A 419 -9.14 8.30 25.61
N HIS A 420 -10.07 7.95 24.72
CA HIS A 420 -10.98 6.84 24.92
C HIS A 420 -11.00 5.94 23.68
N TRP A 421 -10.43 4.73 23.82
CA TRP A 421 -10.43 3.73 22.77
C TRP A 421 -11.71 2.93 22.80
N GLN A 422 -12.41 2.92 21.66
CA GLN A 422 -13.64 2.17 21.50
C GLN A 422 -13.39 0.89 20.69
N PRO A 423 -14.13 -0.20 20.94
CA PRO A 423 -14.13 -1.36 20.06
C PRO A 423 -14.49 -0.97 18.62
N PHE A 424 -13.79 -1.52 17.64
CA PHE A 424 -14.11 -1.35 16.22
C PHE A 424 -14.54 -2.67 15.59
N LEU A 425 -13.69 -3.68 15.70
CA LEU A 425 -13.92 -5.00 15.10
C LEU A 425 -13.26 -6.08 15.94
N ASN A 426 -13.90 -7.21 16.12
CA ASN A 426 -13.29 -8.38 16.75
C ASN A 426 -13.41 -9.59 15.83
N LEU A 427 -12.27 -10.16 15.44
CA LEU A 427 -12.20 -11.35 14.58
C LEU A 427 -12.08 -12.66 15.37
N GLY A 428 -11.92 -12.59 16.69
CA GLY A 428 -11.72 -13.75 17.58
C GLY A 428 -10.78 -13.44 18.75
N SER A 429 -10.35 -14.48 19.46
CA SER A 429 -9.48 -14.36 20.64
C SER A 429 -7.98 -14.45 20.35
N GLY A 430 -7.59 -14.53 19.08
CA GLY A 430 -6.19 -14.65 18.65
C GLY A 430 -5.41 -13.35 18.73
N LYS A 431 -4.08 -13.46 18.61
CA LYS A 431 -3.17 -12.30 18.64
C LYS A 431 -3.55 -11.28 17.55
N ASN A 432 -3.70 -10.02 17.94
CA ASN A 432 -4.04 -8.90 17.06
C ASN A 432 -5.36 -9.10 16.26
N GLN A 433 -6.31 -9.90 16.76
CA GLN A 433 -7.64 -10.09 16.15
C GLN A 433 -8.68 -9.07 16.63
N THR A 434 -8.37 -8.33 17.71
CA THR A 434 -9.19 -7.21 18.18
C THR A 434 -8.66 -5.90 17.62
N PHE A 435 -9.55 -5.14 17.00
CA PHE A 435 -9.31 -3.78 16.54
C PHE A 435 -10.06 -2.81 17.44
N LYS A 436 -9.35 -1.72 17.76
CA LYS A 436 -9.95 -0.57 18.42
C LYS A 436 -9.74 0.68 17.58
N VAL A 437 -10.58 1.65 17.85
CA VAL A 437 -10.53 2.97 17.25
C VAL A 437 -10.35 4.03 18.34
N LEU A 438 -9.47 4.98 18.07
CA LEU A 438 -9.34 6.23 18.79
C LEU A 438 -9.77 7.36 17.86
N ALA A 439 -10.80 8.10 18.24
CA ALA A 439 -11.23 9.31 17.55
C ALA A 439 -11.17 10.48 18.54
N VAL A 440 -10.31 11.47 18.25
CA VAL A 440 -10.24 12.72 19.02
C VAL A 440 -10.96 13.80 18.23
N GLU A 441 -12.07 14.28 18.77
CA GLU A 441 -12.75 15.47 18.25
C GLU A 441 -11.99 16.73 18.68
N ILE A 442 -11.63 17.55 17.72
CA ILE A 442 -10.89 18.78 17.90
C ILE A 442 -11.86 19.87 18.31
N LYS A 443 -11.73 20.32 19.56
CA LYS A 443 -12.46 21.48 20.05
C LYS A 443 -11.75 22.73 19.55
N PRO A 444 -12.44 23.67 18.88
CA PRO A 444 -11.86 24.98 18.64
C PRO A 444 -11.48 25.60 19.99
N GLY A 445 -10.22 26.04 20.10
CA GLY A 445 -9.66 26.67 21.29
C GLY A 445 -10.19 28.07 21.55
#